data_AF-A0A958M8Z9-F1
#
_entry.id   AF-A0A958M8Z9-F1
#
_cell.length_a   1.000
_cell.length_b   1.000
_cell.length_c   1.000
_cell.angle_alpha   90.00
_cell.angle_beta   90.00
_cell.angle_gamma   90.00
#
_symmetry.space_group_name_H-M   'P 1'
#
loop_
_entity.id
_entity.type
_entity.pdbx_description
1 polymer ?
#
loop_
_entity_poly.entity_id
_entity_poly.type
_entity_poly.pdbx_seq_one_letter_code
_entity_poly.pdbx_strand_id
1 'polypeptide(L)'
;TSFGSGLQWQSWIHINDIARLFLFAVENRLDGVYNGVAPNPVTQNKLVKTVASQLKRPLFLPNIPETILKLILGEMARMFCSGQRVSAKKIIQSGFKFNFKTIHTALKELL
;
A
#
# COMPACT_ATOMS: atom_id res chain seq x y z
N THR A 1 2.27 -2.45 -15.17
CA THR A 1 3.38 -3.39 -14.96
C THR A 1 4.03 -3.12 -13.62
N SER A 2 4.76 -4.06 -13.03
CA SER A 2 5.48 -3.86 -11.75
C SER A 2 6.91 -3.39 -12.01
N PHE A 3 7.61 -3.00 -10.95
CA PHE A 3 9.00 -2.53 -10.90
C PHE A 3 9.92 -3.61 -10.31
N GLY A 4 11.09 -3.80 -10.91
CA GLY A 4 12.07 -4.81 -10.50
C GLY A 4 11.47 -6.23 -10.50
N SER A 5 11.69 -6.97 -9.41
CA SER A 5 11.10 -8.30 -9.23
C SER A 5 9.58 -8.25 -9.01
N GLY A 6 9.05 -7.11 -8.53
CA GLY A 6 7.66 -6.93 -8.12
C GLY A 6 7.29 -7.70 -6.83
N LEU A 7 8.26 -8.32 -6.17
CA LEU A 7 8.08 -9.08 -4.93
C LEU A 7 8.22 -8.21 -3.67
N GLN A 8 8.68 -6.97 -3.82
CA GLN A 8 8.78 -6.03 -2.73
C GLN A 8 7.41 -5.77 -2.11
N TRP A 9 7.41 -5.69 -0.77
CA TRP A 9 6.21 -5.43 0.01
C TRP A 9 5.80 -3.97 -0.09
N GLN A 10 4.51 -3.75 -0.31
CA GLN A 10 3.87 -2.45 -0.31
C GLN A 10 2.85 -2.41 0.83
N SER A 11 3.16 -1.63 1.86
CA SER A 11 2.15 -1.14 2.79
C SER A 11 1.34 -0.03 2.12
N TRP A 12 0.04 -0.04 2.35
CA TRP A 12 -0.95 0.83 1.72
C TRP A 12 -2.05 1.13 2.74
N ILE A 13 -2.87 2.17 2.51
CA ILE A 13 -4.06 2.45 3.30
C ILE A 13 -5.10 3.14 2.42
N HIS A 14 -6.39 2.89 2.67
CA HIS A 14 -7.47 3.60 2.01
C HIS A 14 -7.57 5.05 2.53
N ILE A 15 -7.89 6.01 1.66
CA ILE A 15 -7.97 7.43 2.04
C ILE A 15 -8.97 7.70 3.17
N ASN A 16 -10.14 7.05 3.13
CA ASN A 16 -11.13 7.14 4.19
C ASN A 16 -10.64 6.54 5.52
N ASP A 17 -9.85 5.46 5.49
CA ASP A 17 -9.35 4.85 6.72
C ASP A 17 -8.21 5.68 7.35
N ILE A 18 -7.35 6.33 6.57
CA ILE A 18 -6.32 7.21 7.15
C ILE A 18 -6.94 8.47 7.77
N ALA A 19 -7.96 9.06 7.13
CA ALA A 19 -8.70 10.19 7.70
C ALA A 19 -9.37 9.80 9.04
N ARG A 20 -10.05 8.64 9.07
CA ARG A 20 -10.66 8.11 10.30
C ARG A 20 -9.64 7.78 11.37
N LEU A 21 -8.44 7.33 10.99
CA LEU A 21 -7.36 7.05 11.94
C LEU A 21 -6.91 8.33 12.63
N PHE A 22 -6.76 9.45 11.90
CA PHE A 22 -6.46 10.74 12.51
C PHE A 22 -7.56 11.19 13.48
N LEU A 23 -8.82 11.11 13.07
CA LEU A 23 -9.95 11.45 13.93
C LEU A 23 -9.96 10.57 15.20
N PHE A 24 -9.82 9.26 15.03
CA PHE A 24 -9.76 8.30 16.13
C PHE A 24 -8.60 8.61 17.09
N ALA A 25 -7.44 8.99 16.57
CA ALA A 25 -6.28 9.35 17.38
C ALA A 25 -6.54 10.57 18.26
N VAL A 26 -7.22 11.59 17.71
CA VAL A 26 -7.60 12.81 18.45
C VAL A 26 -8.67 12.49 19.49
N GLU A 27 -9.76 11.82 19.10
CA GLU A 27 -10.89 11.50 19.97
C GLU A 27 -10.50 10.62 21.16
N ASN A 28 -9.60 9.66 20.94
CA ASN A 28 -9.14 8.72 21.97
C ASN A 28 -7.83 9.17 22.65
N ARG A 29 -7.33 10.37 22.31
CA ARG A 29 -6.09 10.96 22.86
C ARG A 29 -4.93 9.96 22.82
N LEU A 30 -4.70 9.37 21.66
CA LEU A 30 -3.64 8.38 21.50
C LEU A 30 -2.27 9.03 21.59
N ASP A 31 -1.39 8.47 22.43
CA ASP A 31 -0.03 8.95 22.61
C ASP A 31 1.03 8.09 21.92
N GLY A 32 2.04 8.76 21.34
CA GLY A 32 3.19 8.15 20.69
C GLY A 32 3.01 7.81 19.21
N VAL A 33 3.88 6.96 18.67
CA VAL A 33 3.96 6.69 17.22
C VAL A 33 3.02 5.55 16.80
N TYR A 34 2.28 5.76 15.72
CA TYR A 34 1.38 4.78 15.11
C TYR A 34 1.58 4.73 13.59
N ASN A 35 1.55 3.52 13.02
CA ASN A 35 1.65 3.34 11.57
C ASN A 35 0.27 3.48 10.91
N GLY A 36 0.14 4.47 10.02
CA GLY A 36 -1.05 4.69 9.18
C GLY A 36 -1.10 3.75 7.97
N VAL A 37 -1.11 2.43 8.21
CA VAL A 37 -1.14 1.40 7.17
C VAL A 37 -2.26 0.41 7.41
N ALA A 38 -2.85 -0.12 6.35
CA ALA A 38 -3.83 -1.21 6.41
C ALA A 38 -3.16 -2.50 6.93
N PRO A 39 -3.93 -3.41 7.57
CA PRO A 39 -3.39 -4.61 8.24
C PRO A 39 -2.74 -5.64 7.30
N ASN A 40 -3.12 -5.63 6.02
CA ASN A 40 -2.71 -6.65 5.06
C ASN A 40 -1.89 -6.01 3.92
N PRO A 41 -0.57 -5.80 4.12
CA PRO A 41 0.32 -5.38 3.05
C PRO A 41 0.37 -6.44 1.94
N VAL A 42 0.64 -6.01 0.71
CA VAL A 42 0.67 -6.89 -0.46
C VAL A 42 1.99 -6.71 -1.20
N THR A 43 2.38 -7.68 -2.03
CA THR A 43 3.49 -7.47 -2.95
C THR A 43 3.08 -6.51 -4.06
N GLN A 44 4.03 -5.80 -4.66
CA GLN A 44 3.73 -4.90 -5.76
C GLN A 44 3.07 -5.62 -6.95
N ASN A 45 3.51 -6.84 -7.29
CA ASN A 45 2.85 -7.69 -8.28
C ASN A 45 1.38 -7.93 -7.94
N LYS A 46 1.05 -8.17 -6.67
CA LYS A 46 -0.34 -8.36 -6.25
C LYS A 46 -1.13 -7.06 -6.38
N LEU A 47 -0.57 -5.93 -5.95
CA LEU A 47 -1.20 -4.61 -6.09
C LEU A 47 -1.53 -4.29 -7.55
N VAL A 48 -0.53 -4.36 -8.44
CA VAL A 48 -0.69 -4.05 -9.88
C VAL A 48 -1.73 -4.98 -10.52
N LYS A 49 -1.69 -6.29 -10.21
CA LYS A 49 -2.68 -7.25 -10.70
C LYS A 49 -4.10 -6.92 -10.22
N THR A 50 -4.27 -6.54 -8.95
CA THR A 50 -5.61 -6.19 -8.44
C THR A 50 -6.12 -4.90 -9.06
N VAL A 51 -5.29 -3.87 -9.22
CA VAL A 51 -5.68 -2.62 -9.91
C VAL A 51 -6.09 -2.91 -11.37
N ALA A 52 -5.27 -3.65 -12.10
CA ALA A 52 -5.54 -4.00 -13.49
C ALA A 52 -6.85 -4.78 -13.65
N SER A 53 -7.11 -5.72 -12.73
CA SER A 53 -8.35 -6.50 -12.69
C SER A 53 -9.58 -5.63 -12.44
N GLN A 54 -9.53 -4.66 -11.52
CA GLN A 54 -10.66 -3.76 -11.25
C GLN A 54 -10.93 -2.85 -12.46
N LEU A 55 -9.88 -2.32 -13.09
CA LEU A 55 -9.99 -1.49 -14.28
C LEU A 55 -10.32 -2.26 -15.58
N LYS A 56 -10.44 -3.60 -15.52
CA LYS A 56 -10.58 -4.48 -16.70
C LYS A 56 -9.50 -4.24 -17.75
N ARG A 57 -8.26 -3.94 -17.33
CA ARG A 57 -7.12 -3.69 -18.22
C ARG A 57 -6.16 -4.88 -18.19
N PRO A 58 -5.78 -5.45 -19.34
CA PRO A 58 -4.82 -6.55 -19.39
C PRO A 58 -3.39 -6.10 -19.04
N LEU A 59 -2.60 -7.00 -18.46
CA LEU A 59 -1.19 -6.79 -18.12
C LEU A 59 -0.30 -7.62 -19.05
N PHE A 60 0.12 -7.04 -20.19
CA PHE A 60 0.97 -7.72 -21.16
C PHE A 60 2.47 -7.40 -21.01
N LEU A 61 2.80 -6.22 -20.48
CA LEU A 61 4.19 -5.77 -20.38
C LEU A 61 4.91 -6.48 -19.22
N PRO A 62 6.18 -6.90 -19.42
CA PRO A 62 7.00 -7.43 -18.35
C PRO A 62 7.30 -6.34 -17.32
N ASN A 63 7.76 -6.75 -16.14
CA ASN A 63 8.19 -5.81 -15.10
C ASN A 63 9.32 -4.92 -15.61
N ILE A 64 9.31 -3.65 -15.20
CA ILE A 64 10.34 -2.68 -15.57
C ILE A 64 11.60 -2.98 -14.74
N PRO A 65 12.74 -3.30 -15.35
CA PRO A 65 13.99 -3.54 -14.64
C PRO A 65 14.43 -2.34 -13.79
N GLU A 66 15.07 -2.61 -12.66
CA GLU A 66 15.58 -1.57 -11.76
C GLU A 66 16.63 -0.68 -12.45
N THR A 67 17.42 -1.21 -13.38
CA THR A 67 18.40 -0.44 -14.17
C THR A 67 17.73 0.66 -15.02
N ILE A 68 16.59 0.34 -15.65
CA ILE A 68 15.81 1.32 -16.41
C ILE A 68 15.26 2.40 -15.47
N LEU A 69 14.74 1.99 -14.31
CA LEU A 69 14.24 2.94 -13.30
C LEU A 69 15.35 3.85 -12.78
N LYS A 70 16.55 3.32 -12.51
CA LYS A 70 17.73 4.09 -12.09
C LYS A 70 18.17 5.09 -13.16
N LEU A 71 18.07 4.74 -14.43
CA LEU A 71 18.42 5.65 -15.52
C LEU A 71 17.47 6.85 -15.61
N ILE A 72 16.17 6.64 -15.31
CA ILE A 72 15.15 7.71 -15.38
C ILE A 72 15.08 8.53 -14.08
N LEU A 73 15.17 7.87 -12.92
CA LEU A 73 14.89 8.45 -11.60
C LEU A 73 16.13 8.59 -10.71
N GLY A 74 17.31 8.15 -11.16
CA GLY A 74 18.53 8.13 -10.36
C GLY A 74 18.39 7.26 -9.11
N GLU A 75 18.94 7.72 -8.00
CA GLU A 75 18.89 7.05 -6.69
C GLU A 75 17.46 6.88 -6.15
N MET A 76 16.50 7.70 -6.60
CA MET A 76 15.08 7.57 -6.19
C MET A 76 14.47 6.24 -6.65
N ALA A 77 15.01 5.61 -7.70
CA ALA A 77 14.58 4.29 -8.16
C ALA A 77 14.61 3.25 -7.04
N ARG A 78 15.56 3.38 -6.10
CA ARG A 78 15.67 2.49 -4.95
C ARG A 78 14.42 2.52 -4.08
N MET A 79 13.73 3.65 -3.95
CA MET A 79 12.49 3.74 -3.17
C MET A 79 11.37 2.87 -3.78
N PHE A 80 11.30 2.80 -5.11
CA PHE A 80 10.27 2.02 -5.84
C PHE A 80 10.56 0.51 -5.87
N CYS A 81 11.85 0.14 -5.83
CA CYS A 81 12.30 -1.25 -5.80
C CYS A 81 12.47 -1.78 -4.37
N SER A 82 12.56 -0.89 -3.38
CA SER A 82 12.50 -1.25 -1.96
C SER A 82 11.06 -1.37 -1.49
N GLY A 83 10.81 -2.26 -0.52
CA GLY A 83 9.50 -2.43 0.08
C GLY A 83 9.60 -2.47 1.59
N GLN A 84 8.59 -1.91 2.26
CA GLN A 84 8.47 -1.99 3.71
C GLN A 84 7.20 -2.76 4.07
N ARG A 85 7.36 -3.83 4.86
CA ARG A 85 6.23 -4.58 5.42
C ARG A 85 5.90 -4.02 6.80
N VAL A 86 5.20 -2.88 6.80
CA VAL A 86 4.86 -2.14 8.02
C VAL A 86 3.65 -2.77 8.71
N SER A 87 3.70 -2.87 10.04
CA SER A 87 2.65 -3.47 10.86
C SER A 87 1.65 -2.43 11.37
N ALA A 88 0.36 -2.74 11.23
CA ALA A 88 -0.76 -1.98 11.81
C ALA A 88 -1.17 -2.46 13.22
N LYS A 89 -0.42 -3.39 13.84
CA LYS A 89 -0.84 -4.06 15.07
C LYS A 89 -1.15 -3.10 16.22
N LYS A 90 -0.33 -2.06 16.41
CA LYS A 90 -0.50 -1.09 17.51
C LYS A 90 -1.84 -0.35 17.43
N ILE A 91 -2.21 0.16 16.24
CA ILE A 91 -3.47 0.91 16.07
C ILE A 91 -4.70 0.00 16.21
N ILE A 92 -4.60 -1.26 15.76
CA ILE A 92 -5.65 -2.26 15.94
C ILE A 92 -5.85 -2.58 17.43
N GLN A 93 -4.75 -2.73 18.18
CA GLN A 93 -4.79 -2.97 19.63
C GLN A 93 -5.40 -1.80 20.40
N SER A 94 -5.26 -0.57 19.90
CA SER A 94 -5.96 0.61 20.44
C SER A 94 -7.46 0.64 20.14
N GLY A 95 -8.00 -0.32 19.38
CA GLY A 95 -9.43 -0.45 19.10
C GLY A 95 -9.90 0.12 17.75
N PHE A 96 -8.99 0.66 16.94
CA PHE A 96 -9.33 1.19 15.62
C PHE A 96 -9.82 0.08 14.68
N LYS A 97 -10.93 0.33 13.98
CA LYS A 97 -11.53 -0.61 13.03
C LYS A 97 -11.43 -0.07 11.61
N PHE A 98 -10.56 -0.70 10.82
CA PHE A 98 -10.43 -0.47 9.37
C PHE A 98 -11.71 -0.88 8.63
N ASN A 99 -12.21 0.01 7.79
CA ASN A 99 -13.28 -0.30 6.85
C ASN A 99 -12.74 -1.13 5.68
N PHE A 100 -11.50 -0.87 5.24
CA PHE A 100 -10.88 -1.49 4.08
C PHE A 100 -9.64 -2.27 4.49
N LYS A 101 -9.84 -3.53 4.90
CA LYS A 101 -8.75 -4.41 5.35
C LYS A 101 -7.95 -5.02 4.20
N THR A 102 -8.52 -5.09 3.00
CA THR A 102 -7.90 -5.74 1.83
C THR A 102 -7.83 -4.81 0.64
N ILE A 103 -6.80 -4.98 -0.19
CA ILE A 103 -6.61 -4.13 -1.37
C ILE A 103 -7.76 -4.29 -2.37
N HIS A 104 -8.37 -5.48 -2.43
CA HIS A 104 -9.54 -5.73 -3.26
C HIS A 104 -10.75 -4.88 -2.83
N THR A 105 -11.09 -4.89 -1.54
CA THR A 105 -12.23 -4.12 -1.04
C THR A 105 -11.98 -2.62 -1.15
N ALA A 106 -10.74 -2.18 -0.96
CA ALA A 106 -10.35 -0.79 -1.17
C ALA A 106 -10.56 -0.39 -2.63
N LEU A 107 -9.92 -1.09 -3.57
CA LEU A 107 -9.98 -0.73 -4.99
C LEU A 107 -11.39 -0.85 -5.59
N LYS A 108 -12.22 -1.77 -5.11
CA LYS A 108 -13.63 -1.89 -5.54
C LYS A 108 -14.47 -0.65 -5.18
N GLU A 109 -14.11 0.08 -4.14
CA GLU A 109 -14.81 1.32 -3.76
C GLU A 109 -14.28 2.52 -4.54
N LEU A 110 -12.97 2.54 -4.83
CA LEU A 110 -12.31 3.63 -5.56
C LEU A 110 -12.53 3.61 -7.09
N LEU A 111 -12.69 2.43 -7.71
CA LEU A 111 -12.62 2.22 -9.16
C LEU A 111 -13.83 1.41 -9.67
#